data_AF-A0A2E2VTF4-F1
#
_entry.id   AF-A0A2E2VTF4-F1
#
_cell.length_a   1.000
_cell.length_b   1.000
_cell.length_c   1.000
_cell.angle_alpha   90.00
_cell.angle_beta   90.00
_cell.angle_gamma   90.00
#
_symmetry.space_group_name_H-M   'P 1'
#
loop_
_entity.id
_entity.type
_entity.pdbx_description
1 polymer ?
#
loop_
_entity_poly.entity_id
_entity_poly.type
_entity_poly.pdbx_seq_one_letter_code
_entity_poly.pdbx_strand_id
1 'polypeptide(L)'
;MGSQSRINGFHTVALLSAAAFVDTLQTVVTFIPVVGPFIATAVAITARIVFGVWFMVLRVGLADKSRRFIANISMTLAEMLPLINALPIWTIGMWTIIRQVKKEDKENHEKTSAA
;
A
#
# COMPACT_ATOMS: atom_id res chain seq x y z
N MET A 1 17.64 6.26 21.75
CA MET A 1 17.40 6.88 20.43
C MET A 1 15.90 6.89 20.20
N GLY A 2 15.30 8.08 20.08
CA GLY A 2 13.85 8.27 20.14
C GLY A 2 13.09 7.39 19.15
N SER A 3 12.07 6.71 19.65
CA SER A 3 11.16 5.84 18.91
C SER A 3 10.23 6.67 18.01
N GLN A 4 10.82 7.22 16.93
CA GLN A 4 10.05 7.92 15.91
C GLN A 4 9.11 6.93 15.21
N SER A 5 7.83 7.27 15.13
CA SER A 5 6.87 6.50 14.34
C SER A 5 7.35 6.46 12.90
N ARG A 6 7.50 5.25 12.35
CA ARG A 6 8.01 5.03 10.99
C ARG A 6 7.09 5.65 9.94
N ILE A 7 5.80 5.72 10.24
CA ILE A 7 4.78 6.38 9.42
C ILE A 7 4.07 7.46 10.24
N ASN A 8 4.52 8.71 10.09
CA ASN A 8 3.88 9.88 10.67
C ASN A 8 2.58 10.28 9.92
N GLY A 9 1.93 11.35 10.38
CA GLY A 9 0.69 11.87 9.77
C GLY A 9 0.87 12.28 8.31
N PHE A 10 1.95 12.98 7.99
CA PHE A 10 2.26 13.40 6.62
C PHE A 10 2.43 12.21 5.68
N HIS A 11 3.24 11.21 6.06
CA HIS A 11 3.41 9.99 5.28
C HIS A 11 2.10 9.23 5.08
N THR A 12 1.22 9.24 6.08
CA THR A 12 -0.11 8.62 5.97
C THR A 12 -0.94 9.27 4.87
N VAL A 13 -1.04 10.60 4.89
CA VAL A 13 -1.80 11.36 3.89
C VAL A 13 -1.17 11.18 2.51
N ALA A 14 0.16 11.33 2.40
CA ALA A 14 0.87 11.19 1.13
C ALA A 14 0.70 9.80 0.49
N LEU A 15 0.85 8.72 1.28
CA LEU A 15 0.67 7.35 0.80
C LEU A 15 -0.77 7.08 0.36
N LEU A 16 -1.77 7.52 1.14
CA LEU A 16 -3.17 7.32 0.79
C LEU A 16 -3.60 8.16 -0.42
N SER A 17 -3.16 9.42 -0.52
CA SER A 17 -3.43 10.27 -1.68
C SER A 17 -2.79 9.70 -2.95
N ALA A 18 -1.56 9.21 -2.87
CA ALA A 18 -0.90 8.54 -4.00
C ALA A 18 -1.63 7.25 -4.39
N ALA A 19 -2.09 6.46 -3.42
CA ALA A 19 -2.85 5.25 -3.69
C ALA A 19 -4.20 5.53 -4.36
N ALA A 20 -4.92 6.54 -3.88
CA ALA A 20 -6.18 6.98 -4.49
C ALA A 20 -5.98 7.52 -5.91
N PHE A 21 -4.86 8.19 -6.17
CA PHE A 21 -4.48 8.61 -7.51
C PHE A 21 -4.26 7.41 -8.45
N VAL A 22 -3.55 6.37 -7.98
CA VAL A 22 -3.33 5.14 -8.75
C VAL A 22 -4.67 4.44 -9.04
N ASP A 23 -5.54 4.29 -8.04
CA ASP A 23 -6.87 3.70 -8.22
C ASP A 23 -7.70 4.49 -9.25
N THR A 24 -7.67 5.82 -9.19
CA THR A 24 -8.37 6.68 -10.15
C THR A 24 -7.82 6.51 -11.56
N LEU A 25 -6.49 6.48 -11.69
CA LEU A 25 -5.82 6.28 -12.97
C LEU A 25 -6.16 4.91 -13.57
N GLN A 26 -6.09 3.84 -12.77
CA GLN A 26 -6.47 2.50 -13.21
C GLN A 26 -7.95 2.43 -13.61
N THR A 27 -8.85 3.06 -12.84
CA THR A 27 -10.28 3.11 -13.16
C THR A 27 -10.52 3.78 -14.52
N VAL A 28 -9.93 4.97 -14.74
CA VAL A 28 -10.07 5.71 -16.00
C VAL A 28 -9.50 4.91 -17.18
N VAL A 29 -8.33 4.32 -17.01
CA VAL A 29 -7.65 3.54 -18.06
C VAL A 29 -8.43 2.26 -18.41
N THR A 30 -9.09 1.63 -17.43
CA THR A 30 -9.86 0.40 -17.64
C THR A 30 -11.09 0.63 -18.53
N PHE A 31 -11.60 1.86 -18.63
CA PHE A 31 -12.68 2.19 -19.58
C PHE A 31 -12.26 2.18 -21.05
N ILE A 32 -10.96 2.12 -21.36
CA ILE A 32 -10.46 2.01 -22.73
C ILE A 32 -10.51 0.53 -23.15
N PRO A 33 -11.36 0.14 -24.13
CA PRO A 33 -11.44 -1.25 -24.56
C PRO A 33 -10.12 -1.72 -25.17
N VAL A 34 -9.79 -2.99 -24.97
CA VAL A 34 -8.61 -3.68 -25.54
C VAL A 34 -7.25 -3.19 -25.03
N VAL A 35 -6.97 -1.88 -25.06
CA VAL A 35 -5.67 -1.30 -24.66
C VAL A 35 -5.62 -0.97 -23.16
N GLY A 36 -6.77 -0.61 -22.58
CA GLY A 36 -6.89 -0.25 -21.16
C GLY A 36 -6.30 -1.28 -20.20
N PRO A 37 -6.63 -2.58 -20.31
CA PRO A 37 -6.07 -3.60 -19.43
C PRO A 37 -4.54 -3.64 -19.41
N PHE A 38 -3.87 -3.48 -20.57
CA PHE A 38 -2.40 -3.48 -20.65
C PHE A 38 -1.78 -2.27 -19.95
N ILE A 39 -2.37 -1.09 -20.14
CA ILE A 39 -1.92 0.13 -19.47
C ILE A 39 -2.19 0.03 -17.96
N ALA A 40 -3.34 -0.51 -17.55
CA ALA A 40 -3.67 -0.72 -16.14
C ALA A 40 -2.68 -1.68 -15.46
N THR A 41 -2.25 -2.74 -16.14
CA THR A 41 -1.18 -3.64 -15.67
C THR A 41 0.16 -2.91 -15.56
N ALA A 42 0.53 -2.07 -16.52
CA ALA A 42 1.77 -1.28 -16.44
C ALA A 42 1.75 -0.28 -15.26
N VAL A 43 0.61 0.36 -15.02
CA VAL A 43 0.38 1.24 -13.87
C VAL A 43 0.49 0.46 -12.55
N ALA A 44 -0.12 -0.73 -12.48
CA ALA A 44 -0.05 -1.62 -11.32
C ALA A 44 1.40 -1.98 -10.94
N ILE A 45 2.18 -2.43 -11.93
CA ILE A 45 3.59 -2.80 -11.76
C ILE A 45 4.40 -1.60 -11.27
N THR A 46 4.18 -0.43 -11.88
CA THR A 46 4.85 0.81 -11.52
C THR A 46 4.51 1.23 -10.10
N ALA A 47 3.22 1.26 -9.75
CA ALA A 47 2.75 1.58 -8.41
C ALA A 47 3.38 0.65 -7.37
N ARG A 48 3.46 -0.65 -7.66
CA ARG A 48 4.08 -1.61 -6.77
C ARG A 48 5.54 -1.30 -6.48
N ILE A 49 6.32 -0.98 -7.51
CA ILE A 49 7.74 -0.62 -7.36
C ILE A 49 7.86 0.66 -6.55
N VAL A 50 7.08 1.70 -6.88
CA VAL A 50 7.12 2.99 -6.20
C VAL A 50 6.76 2.85 -4.72
N PHE A 51 5.63 2.21 -4.40
CA PHE A 51 5.24 1.97 -3.01
C PHE A 51 6.22 1.04 -2.29
N GLY A 52 6.74 0.01 -2.98
CA GLY A 52 7.77 -0.86 -2.44
C GLY A 52 9.03 -0.12 -2.00
N VAL A 53 9.55 0.75 -2.86
CA VAL A 53 10.69 1.61 -2.56
C VAL A 53 10.35 2.61 -1.46
N TRP A 54 9.15 3.21 -1.48
CA TRP A 54 8.72 4.14 -0.45
C TRP A 54 8.69 3.48 0.93
N PHE A 55 8.11 2.28 1.04
CA PHE A 55 8.12 1.53 2.30
C PHE A 55 9.52 1.12 2.73
N MET A 56 10.40 0.77 1.80
CA MET A 56 11.80 0.48 2.11
C MET A 56 12.52 1.70 2.70
N VAL A 57 12.29 2.89 2.14
CA VAL A 57 12.80 4.17 2.68
C VAL A 57 12.27 4.44 4.10
N LEU A 58 10.99 4.12 4.34
CA LEU A 58 10.37 4.23 5.66
C LEU A 58 10.75 3.09 6.64
N ARG A 59 11.67 2.19 6.24
CA ARG A 59 12.06 1.00 7.01
C ARG A 59 10.87 0.11 7.41
N VAL A 60 9.91 -0.01 6.51
CA VAL A 60 8.75 -0.89 6.63
C VAL A 60 8.98 -2.11 5.75
N GLY A 61 9.27 -3.26 6.36
CA GLY A 61 9.32 -4.52 5.63
C GLY A 61 7.92 -4.97 5.22
N LEU A 62 7.71 -5.08 3.91
CA LEU A 62 6.46 -5.57 3.31
C LEU A 62 6.30 -7.09 3.46
N ALA A 63 7.40 -7.81 3.72
CA ALA A 63 7.43 -9.27 3.93
C ALA A 63 7.73 -9.69 5.38
N ASP A 64 8.07 -8.75 6.27
CA ASP A 64 8.52 -9.05 7.64
C ASP A 64 7.43 -9.68 8.53
N LYS A 65 6.15 -9.51 8.17
CA LYS A 65 5.03 -10.16 8.87
C LYS A 65 4.01 -10.73 7.90
N SER A 66 3.47 -11.90 8.26
CA SER A 66 2.45 -12.64 7.52
C SER A 66 1.23 -11.78 7.14
N ARG A 67 0.75 -10.89 8.01
CA ARG A 67 -0.39 -10.01 7.71
C ARG A 67 -0.10 -8.89 6.70
N ARG A 68 1.14 -8.39 6.62
CA ARG A 68 1.55 -7.43 5.58
C ARG A 68 1.80 -8.12 4.26
N PHE A 69 2.38 -9.31 4.32
CA PHE A 69 2.58 -10.18 3.18
C PHE A 69 1.25 -10.59 2.55
N ILE A 70 0.26 -10.98 3.36
CA ILE A 70 -1.10 -11.28 2.89
C ILE A 70 -1.75 -10.04 2.28
N ALA A 71 -1.62 -8.85 2.89
CA ALA A 71 -2.16 -7.61 2.32
C ALA A 71 -1.54 -7.30 0.95
N ASN A 72 -0.21 -7.41 0.83
CA ASN A 72 0.53 -7.19 -0.41
C ASN A 72 0.16 -8.23 -1.49
N ILE A 73 0.01 -9.50 -1.12
CA ILE A 73 -0.45 -10.56 -2.02
C ILE A 73 -1.90 -10.34 -2.43
N SER A 74 -2.78 -9.97 -1.50
CA SER A 74 -4.19 -9.72 -1.82
C SER A 74 -4.38 -8.55 -2.79
N MET A 75 -3.56 -7.49 -2.69
CA MET A 75 -3.53 -6.42 -3.68
C MET A 75 -3.14 -6.97 -5.06
N THR A 76 -2.12 -7.82 -5.10
CA THR A 76 -1.65 -8.47 -6.34
C THR A 76 -2.73 -9.32 -7.01
N LEU A 77 -3.39 -10.17 -6.22
CA LEU A 77 -4.38 -11.11 -6.73
C LEU A 77 -5.67 -10.40 -7.14
N ALA A 78 -6.03 -9.32 -6.44
CA ALA A 78 -7.18 -8.49 -6.80
C ALA A 78 -6.99 -7.79 -8.16
N GLU A 79 -5.78 -7.35 -8.49
CA GLU A 79 -5.49 -6.73 -9.80
C GLU A 79 -5.50 -7.72 -10.99
N MET A 80 -5.30 -9.01 -10.73
CA MET A 80 -5.39 -10.02 -11.80
C MET A 80 -6.84 -10.30 -12.22
N LEU A 81 -7.82 -9.81 -11.47
CA LEU A 81 -9.24 -9.97 -11.77
C LEU A 81 -9.74 -8.69 -12.47
N PRO A 82 -9.95 -8.70 -13.81
CA PRO A 82 -10.30 -7.50 -14.58
C PRO A 82 -11.62 -6.83 -14.13
N LEU A 83 -12.51 -7.55 -13.45
CA LEU A 83 -13.75 -7.01 -12.89
C LEU A 83 -13.56 -6.25 -11.56
N ILE A 84 -12.42 -6.42 -10.88
CA ILE A 84 -12.13 -5.81 -9.58
C ILE A 84 -11.37 -4.47 -9.73
N ASN A 85 -10.87 -4.14 -10.93
CA ASN A 85 -10.12 -2.91 -11.22
C ASN A 85 -10.91 -1.60 -11.03
N ALA A 86 -12.23 -1.67 -10.81
CA ALA A 86 -13.04 -0.51 -10.44
C ALA A 86 -13.06 -0.23 -8.92
N LEU A 87 -12.56 -1.14 -8.09
CA LEU A 87 -12.46 -0.96 -6.65
C LEU A 87 -11.15 -0.25 -6.29
N PRO A 88 -11.13 0.57 -5.23
CA PRO A 88 -9.93 1.27 -4.78
C PRO A 88 -8.98 0.34 -4.01
N ILE A 89 -8.47 -0.70 -4.70
CA ILE A 89 -7.65 -1.77 -4.13
C ILE A 89 -6.36 -1.21 -3.55
N TRP A 90 -5.70 -0.27 -4.25
CA TRP A 90 -4.47 0.34 -3.78
C TRP A 90 -4.69 1.10 -2.48
N THR A 91 -5.74 1.91 -2.43
CA THR A 91 -6.09 2.70 -1.25
C THR A 91 -6.40 1.79 -0.05
N ILE A 92 -7.19 0.74 -0.24
CA ILE A 92 -7.56 -0.19 0.83
C ILE A 92 -6.33 -0.92 1.38
N GLY A 93 -5.48 -1.44 0.50
CA GLY A 93 -4.30 -2.16 0.95
C GLY A 93 -3.24 -1.25 1.57
N MET A 94 -3.06 -0.02 1.06
CA MET A 94 -2.20 0.98 1.70
C MET A 94 -2.69 1.34 3.09
N TRP A 95 -3.99 1.59 3.23
CA TRP A 95 -4.60 1.84 4.54
C TRP A 95 -4.37 0.69 5.51
N THR A 96 -4.52 -0.55 5.04
CA THR A 96 -4.29 -1.76 5.84
C THR A 96 -2.83 -1.84 6.31
N ILE A 97 -1.86 -1.62 5.42
CA ILE A 97 -0.43 -1.64 5.77
C ILE A 97 -0.11 -0.53 6.78
N ILE A 98 -0.58 0.71 6.55
CA ILE A 98 -0.36 1.85 7.45
C ILE A 98 -0.90 1.54 8.85
N ARG A 99 -2.12 1.00 8.97
CA ARG A 99 -2.70 0.63 10.27
C ARG A 99 -1.86 -0.42 10.98
N GLN A 100 -1.37 -1.43 10.25
CA GLN A 100 -0.51 -2.46 10.81
C GLN A 100 0.83 -1.88 11.31
N VAL A 101 1.44 -0.97 10.56
CA VAL A 101 2.69 -0.27 10.97
C VAL A 101 2.49 0.56 12.22
N LYS A 102 1.46 1.39 12.27
CA LYS A 102 1.17 2.21 13.45
C LYS A 102 0.87 1.38 14.68
N LYS A 103 0.16 0.26 14.52
CA LYS A 103 -0.11 -0.68 15.61
C LYS A 103 1.18 -1.30 16.17
N GLU A 104 2.08 -1.74 15.29
CA GLU A 104 3.38 -2.29 15.72
C GLU A 104 4.26 -1.27 16.41
N ASP A 105 4.33 -0.04 15.88
CA ASP A 105 5.08 1.03 16.51
C ASP A 105 4.56 1.28 17.93
N LYS A 106 3.23 1.30 18.10
CA LYS A 106 2.59 1.46 19.42
C LYS A 106 2.90 0.29 20.38
N GLU A 107 2.76 -0.95 19.93
CA GLU A 107 3.06 -2.14 20.75
C GLU A 107 4.53 -2.18 21.22
N ASN A 108 5.47 -1.78 20.36
CA ASN A 108 6.89 -1.72 20.73
C ASN A 108 7.20 -0.60 21.73
N HIS A 109 6.49 0.53 21.64
CA HIS A 109 6.57 1.63 22.60
C HIS A 109 6.09 1.22 23.99
N GLU A 110 4.93 0.55 24.07
CA GLU A 110 4.37 0.06 25.34
C GLU A 110 5.31 -0.94 26.02
N LYS A 111 5.91 -1.87 25.27
CA LYS A 111 6.90 -2.83 25.81
C LYS A 111 8.17 -2.18 26.33
N THR A 112 8.65 -1.12 25.67
CA THR A 112 9.87 -0.41 26.08
C THR A 112 9.63 0.49 27.28
N SER A 113 8.40 0.99 27.46
CA SER A 113 8.05 1.88 28.59
C SER A 113 7.71 1.11 29.87
N ALA A 114 7.41 -0.19 29.76
CA ALA A 114 7.10 -1.09 30.87
C ALA A 114 8.32 -1.88 31.38
N ALA A 115 9.48 -1.74 30.73
CA ALA A 115 10.75 -2.40 31.07
C ALA A 115 11.72 -1.38 31.69
#